data_AF-A0A7V7Z8H2-F1
#
_entry.id   AF-A0A7V7Z8H2-F1
#
_cell.length_a   1.000
_cell.length_b   1.000
_cell.length_c   1.000
_cell.angle_alpha   90.00
_cell.angle_beta   90.00
_cell.angle_gamma   90.00
#
_symmetry.space_group_name_H-M   'P 1'
#
loop_
_entity.id
_entity.type
_entity.pdbx_description
1 polymer ?
#
loop_
_entity_poly.entity_id
_entity_poly.type
_entity_poly.pdbx_seq_one_letter_code
_entity_poly.pdbx_strand_id
1 'polypeptide(L)'
;MSVLQTLQTLPAIVVDVLRLSLWLVALTMLFLPLERFFGERRTRRSWSELGSDLGFYFLSSLLPTIILAAPLALLAVLGQRLLPDAVPATLAALPLWAKLLLGLVIGEVGTYWGHRLSHELPWLWRFHAVHHGTEHMYFLANTRSHPVDMVVTRLFGLTPLYLLGLAGPGAAGSAAPVLLLLVGTIWGFFIHANLRWRFGPLEWLVATPAFHHWHHSKFQPINRNYASTLPLLDRLFGTHYLPSHWPAACGIDTPMPVSLAGQLMAPLRQASAGTPAAQKLPDRAGQSAD
;
A
#
# COMPACT_ATOMS: atom_id res chain seq x y z
N MET A 1 -9.91 -18.42 35.09
CA MET A 1 -9.65 -17.09 34.51
C MET A 1 -10.04 -17.17 33.04
N SER A 2 -10.96 -16.32 32.57
CA SER A 2 -11.38 -16.34 31.16
C SER A 2 -10.27 -15.81 30.25
N VAL A 3 -10.29 -16.19 28.96
CA VAL A 3 -9.31 -15.69 27.96
C VAL A 3 -9.27 -14.16 27.94
N LEU A 4 -10.43 -13.50 28.07
CA LEU A 4 -10.56 -12.05 28.16
C LEU A 4 -9.82 -11.47 29.38
N GLN A 5 -9.99 -12.09 30.55
CA GLN A 5 -9.30 -11.66 31.78
C GLN A 5 -7.79 -11.82 31.66
N THR A 6 -7.30 -12.90 31.03
CA THR A 6 -5.87 -13.10 30.78
C THR A 6 -5.30 -12.05 29.82
N LEU A 7 -6.00 -11.74 28.73
CA LEU A 7 -5.55 -10.71 27.77
C LEU A 7 -5.45 -9.31 28.41
N GLN A 8 -6.34 -8.99 29.35
CA GLN A 8 -6.33 -7.71 30.07
C GLN A 8 -5.12 -7.55 31.01
N THR A 9 -4.46 -8.64 31.40
CA THR A 9 -3.25 -8.60 32.25
C THR A 9 -1.95 -8.44 31.46
N LEU A 10 -1.98 -8.61 30.14
CA LEU A 10 -0.79 -8.51 29.29
C LEU A 10 -0.46 -7.04 28.94
N PRO A 11 0.82 -6.70 28.72
CA PRO A 11 1.19 -5.42 28.13
C PRO A 11 0.52 -5.23 26.76
N ALA A 12 0.06 -4.02 26.46
CA ALA A 12 -0.65 -3.71 25.20
C ALA A 12 0.12 -4.16 23.95
N ILE A 13 1.45 -3.97 23.95
CA ILE A 13 2.32 -4.40 22.84
C ILE A 13 2.27 -5.92 22.60
N VAL A 14 2.11 -6.73 23.64
CA VAL A 14 1.99 -8.19 23.52
C VAL A 14 0.68 -8.55 22.85
N VAL A 15 -0.42 -7.90 23.26
CA VAL A 15 -1.74 -8.09 22.64
C VAL A 15 -1.73 -7.69 21.17
N ASP A 16 -1.07 -6.58 20.83
CA ASP A 16 -0.92 -6.12 19.45
C ASP A 16 -0.12 -7.10 18.59
N VAL A 17 1.01 -7.60 19.10
CA VAL A 17 1.82 -8.61 18.39
C VAL A 17 1.04 -9.90 18.19
N LEU A 18 0.28 -10.36 19.19
CA LEU A 18 -0.56 -11.56 19.06
C LEU A 18 -1.65 -11.36 18.01
N ARG A 19 -2.36 -10.22 18.03
CA ARG A 19 -3.38 -9.87 17.04
C ARG A 19 -2.79 -9.82 15.63
N LEU A 20 -1.63 -9.18 15.45
CA LEU A 20 -0.95 -9.10 14.16
C LEU A 20 -0.47 -10.48 13.70
N SER A 21 -0.05 -11.35 14.61
CA SER A 21 0.34 -12.72 14.26
C SER A 21 -0.86 -13.53 13.77
N LEU A 22 -2.01 -13.43 14.45
CA LEU A 22 -3.26 -14.07 14.00
C LEU A 22 -3.72 -13.54 12.65
N TRP A 23 -3.62 -12.23 12.44
CA TRP A 23 -3.94 -11.62 11.15
C TRP A 23 -3.01 -12.09 10.03
N LEU A 24 -1.71 -12.22 10.30
CA LEU A 24 -0.74 -12.76 9.35
C LEU A 24 -1.06 -14.22 8.98
N VAL A 25 -1.46 -15.04 9.96
CA VAL A 25 -1.93 -16.41 9.71
C VAL A 25 -3.15 -16.39 8.80
N ALA A 26 -4.14 -15.54 9.06
CA ALA A 26 -5.34 -15.44 8.22
C ALA A 26 -5.00 -14.99 6.78
N LEU A 27 -4.14 -13.97 6.62
CA LEU A 27 -3.65 -13.53 5.31
C LEU A 27 -2.89 -14.65 4.58
N THR A 28 -2.05 -15.39 5.29
CA THR A 28 -1.30 -16.50 4.72
C THR A 28 -2.22 -17.64 4.28
N MET A 29 -3.21 -17.99 5.11
CA MET A 29 -4.22 -18.99 4.76
C MET A 29 -5.06 -18.58 3.54
N LEU A 30 -5.27 -17.29 3.33
CA LEU A 30 -5.97 -16.76 2.16
C LEU A 30 -5.07 -16.73 0.91
N PHE A 31 -3.94 -16.02 0.98
CA PHE A 31 -3.14 -15.70 -0.21
C PHE A 31 -2.20 -16.83 -0.62
N LEU A 32 -1.64 -17.60 0.32
CA LEU A 32 -0.66 -18.64 -0.05
C LEU A 32 -1.24 -19.73 -0.97
N PRO A 33 -2.46 -20.26 -0.72
CA PRO A 33 -3.09 -21.17 -1.68
C PRO A 33 -3.38 -20.49 -3.02
N LEU A 34 -3.87 -19.25 -3.00
CA LEU A 34 -4.18 -18.52 -4.23
C LEU A 34 -2.93 -18.31 -5.09
N GLU A 35 -1.82 -17.86 -4.51
CA GLU A 35 -0.54 -17.68 -5.21
C GLU A 35 0.05 -19.01 -5.69
N ARG A 36 -0.18 -20.11 -4.97
CA ARG A 36 0.28 -21.45 -5.36
C ARG A 36 -0.44 -21.98 -6.60
N PHE A 37 -1.75 -21.76 -6.70
CA PHE A 37 -2.59 -22.29 -7.80
C PHE A 37 -2.74 -21.31 -8.97
N PHE A 38 -2.70 -20.01 -8.70
CA PHE A 38 -2.95 -18.94 -9.67
C PHE A 38 -1.75 -17.99 -9.84
N GLY A 39 -0.56 -18.37 -9.37
CA GLY A 39 0.68 -17.62 -9.53
C GLY A 39 1.01 -17.29 -10.98
N GLU A 40 1.38 -16.03 -11.24
CA GLU A 40 1.93 -15.63 -12.54
C GLU A 40 3.36 -16.12 -12.71
N ARG A 41 4.20 -15.95 -11.68
CA ARG A 41 5.60 -16.43 -11.69
C ARG A 41 5.86 -17.36 -10.52
N ARG A 42 6.52 -18.50 -10.77
CA ARG A 42 7.03 -19.34 -9.68
C ARG A 42 8.29 -18.70 -9.11
N THR A 43 8.17 -18.09 -7.93
CA THR A 43 9.29 -17.46 -7.23
C THR A 43 9.71 -18.30 -6.04
N ARG A 44 11.02 -18.47 -5.85
CA ARG A 44 11.58 -19.05 -4.63
C ARG A 44 12.20 -17.90 -3.84
N ARG A 45 11.82 -17.79 -2.58
CA ARG A 45 12.33 -16.76 -1.67
C ARG A 45 13.32 -17.40 -0.70
N SER A 46 14.38 -16.67 -0.38
CA SER A 46 15.30 -17.05 0.67
C SER A 46 14.69 -16.80 2.05
N TRP A 47 15.18 -17.53 3.06
CA TRP A 47 14.75 -17.33 4.45
C TRP A 47 15.10 -15.93 4.99
N SER A 48 16.16 -15.32 4.49
CA SER A 48 16.58 -13.97 4.87
C SER A 48 15.64 -12.89 4.32
N GLU A 49 15.14 -13.04 3.09
CA GLU A 49 14.11 -12.17 2.54
C GLU A 49 12.79 -12.30 3.32
N LEU A 50 12.36 -13.54 3.59
CA LEU A 50 11.16 -13.77 4.39
C LEU A 50 11.27 -13.15 5.78
N GLY A 51 12.41 -13.30 6.45
CA GLY A 51 12.65 -12.69 7.76
C GLY A 51 12.54 -11.16 7.73
N SER A 52 13.05 -10.53 6.67
CA SER A 52 12.95 -9.07 6.50
C SER A 52 11.53 -8.63 6.19
N ASP A 53 10.78 -9.41 5.42
CA ASP A 53 9.38 -9.13 5.08
C ASP A 53 8.46 -9.27 6.29
N LEU A 54 8.70 -10.26 7.14
CA LEU A 54 8.04 -10.38 8.44
C LEU A 54 8.38 -9.18 9.34
N GLY A 55 9.64 -8.73 9.34
CA GLY A 55 10.05 -7.53 10.04
C GLY A 55 9.29 -6.29 9.58
N PHE A 56 9.19 -6.09 8.26
CA PHE A 56 8.38 -5.03 7.66
C PHE A 56 6.89 -5.18 7.97
N TYR A 57 6.34 -6.38 7.98
CA TYR A 57 4.94 -6.61 8.36
C TYR A 57 4.62 -6.05 9.75
N PHE A 58 5.44 -6.37 10.75
CA PHE A 58 5.23 -5.86 12.11
C PHE A 58 5.54 -4.36 12.22
N LEU A 59 6.65 -3.90 11.64
CA LEU A 59 7.03 -2.48 11.62
C LEU A 59 5.92 -1.63 11.00
N SER A 60 5.46 -2.02 9.81
CA SER A 60 4.47 -1.30 9.02
C SER A 60 3.05 -1.36 9.60
N SER A 61 2.82 -2.27 10.56
CA SER A 61 1.54 -2.39 11.26
C SER A 61 1.53 -1.66 12.61
N LEU A 62 2.63 -1.70 13.35
CA LEU A 62 2.74 -1.12 14.69
C LEU A 62 3.13 0.37 14.65
N LEU A 63 4.11 0.74 13.83
CA LEU A 63 4.67 2.09 13.86
C LEU A 63 3.63 3.19 13.53
N PRO A 64 2.72 3.01 12.55
CA PRO A 64 1.74 4.04 12.18
C PRO A 64 0.79 4.46 13.29
N THR A 65 0.41 3.54 14.19
CA THR A 65 -0.48 3.87 15.31
C THR A 65 0.17 4.86 16.27
N ILE A 66 1.51 4.87 16.32
CA ILE A 66 2.30 5.79 17.14
C ILE A 66 2.55 7.10 16.38
N ILE A 67 3.13 7.01 15.18
CA ILE A 67 3.62 8.20 14.47
C ILE A 67 2.51 9.05 13.82
N LEU A 68 1.37 8.45 13.49
CA LEU A 68 0.26 9.17 12.85
C LEU A 68 -0.78 9.69 13.84
N ALA A 69 -0.75 9.26 15.11
CA ALA A 69 -1.76 9.66 16.10
C ALA A 69 -1.86 11.19 16.25
N ALA A 70 -0.74 11.87 16.49
CA ALA A 70 -0.73 13.31 16.68
C ALA A 70 -1.06 14.10 15.40
N PRO A 71 -0.48 13.81 14.21
CA PRO A 71 -0.87 14.47 12.97
C PRO A 71 -2.35 14.30 12.63
N LEU A 72 -2.91 13.10 12.79
CA LEU A 72 -4.31 12.84 12.49
C LEU A 72 -5.25 13.52 13.50
N ALA A 73 -4.87 13.57 14.77
CA ALA A 73 -5.62 14.35 15.77
C ALA A 73 -5.63 15.84 15.44
N LEU A 74 -4.48 16.40 15.03
CA LEU A 74 -4.39 17.78 14.58
C LEU A 74 -5.29 18.03 13.36
N LEU A 75 -5.27 17.14 12.37
CA LEU A 75 -6.13 17.26 11.18
C LEU A 75 -7.62 17.20 11.52
N ALA A 76 -8.03 16.37 12.48
CA ALA A 76 -9.42 16.36 12.96
C ALA A 76 -9.81 17.70 13.60
N VAL A 77 -8.94 18.28 14.44
CA VAL A 77 -9.19 19.59 15.08
C VAL A 77 -9.21 20.70 14.04
N LEU A 78 -8.30 20.68 13.06
CA LEU A 78 -8.28 21.65 11.98
C LEU A 78 -9.55 21.54 11.12
N GLY A 79 -10.01 20.33 10.82
CA GLY A 79 -11.28 20.10 10.11
C GLY A 79 -12.46 20.77 10.82
N GLN A 80 -12.58 20.56 12.14
CA GLN A 80 -13.62 21.19 12.96
C GLN A 80 -13.53 22.72 13.02
N ARG A 81 -12.32 23.29 12.92
CA ARG A 81 -12.13 24.75 12.99
C ARG A 81 -12.25 25.46 11.65
N LEU A 82 -11.89 24.78 10.56
CA LEU A 82 -11.80 25.39 9.23
C LEU A 82 -13.06 25.16 8.39
N LEU A 83 -13.81 24.08 8.64
CA LEU A 83 -15.04 23.79 7.90
C LEU A 83 -16.27 24.32 8.66
N PRO A 84 -17.28 24.86 7.95
CA PRO A 84 -18.56 25.15 8.57
C PRO A 84 -19.19 23.87 9.15
N ASP A 85 -19.77 23.95 10.34
CA ASP A 85 -20.36 22.79 11.06
C ASP A 85 -21.37 22.00 10.20
N ALA A 86 -22.05 22.66 9.26
CA ALA A 86 -22.97 22.04 8.33
C ALA A 86 -22.31 20.94 7.46
N VAL A 87 -21.02 21.07 7.12
CA VAL A 87 -20.29 20.10 6.27
C VAL A 87 -20.12 18.74 6.97
N PRO A 88 -19.42 18.63 8.11
CA PRO A 88 -19.29 17.35 8.81
C PRO A 88 -20.65 16.82 9.28
N ALA A 89 -21.60 17.68 9.65
CA ALA A 89 -22.95 17.25 10.01
C ALA A 89 -23.69 16.58 8.84
N THR A 90 -23.61 17.16 7.64
CA THR A 90 -24.20 16.58 6.43
C THR A 90 -23.56 15.23 6.09
N LEU A 91 -22.23 15.16 6.14
CA LEU A 91 -21.49 13.91 5.89
C LEU A 91 -21.81 12.83 6.93
N ALA A 92 -21.97 13.22 8.20
CA ALA A 92 -22.36 12.33 9.28
C ALA A 92 -23.81 11.83 9.13
N ALA A 93 -24.70 12.58 8.48
CA ALA A 93 -26.08 12.16 8.23
C ALA A 93 -26.22 11.18 7.04
N LEU A 94 -25.19 11.04 6.20
CA LEU A 94 -25.24 10.14 5.05
C LEU A 94 -25.43 8.67 5.47
N PRO A 95 -26.15 7.87 4.66
CA PRO A 95 -26.24 6.43 4.87
C PRO A 95 -24.86 5.78 4.72
N LEU A 96 -24.66 4.63 5.35
CA LEU A 96 -23.36 3.96 5.41
C LEU A 96 -22.74 3.73 4.03
N TRP A 97 -23.51 3.25 3.05
CA TRP A 97 -23.00 2.99 1.70
C TRP A 97 -22.47 4.26 1.01
N ALA A 98 -23.09 5.42 1.24
CA ALA A 98 -22.66 6.69 0.66
C ALA A 98 -21.37 7.17 1.33
N LYS A 99 -21.24 7.01 2.65
CA LYS A 99 -19.98 7.28 3.38
C LYS A 99 -18.83 6.40 2.88
N LEU A 100 -19.10 5.12 2.63
CA LEU A 100 -18.10 4.19 2.07
C LEU A 100 -17.68 4.61 0.67
N LEU A 101 -18.63 4.93 -0.22
CA LEU A 101 -18.30 5.35 -1.59
C LEU A 101 -17.51 6.67 -1.60
N LEU A 102 -17.96 7.67 -0.85
CA LEU A 102 -17.27 8.96 -0.75
C LEU A 102 -15.90 8.80 -0.09
N GLY A 103 -15.81 8.06 1.01
CA GLY A 103 -14.55 7.83 1.70
C GLY A 103 -13.54 7.06 0.84
N LEU A 104 -14.00 6.10 0.05
CA LEU A 104 -13.17 5.39 -0.92
C LEU A 104 -12.63 6.36 -1.98
N VAL A 105 -13.50 7.13 -2.64
CA VAL A 105 -13.09 8.06 -3.70
C VAL A 105 -12.16 9.15 -3.17
N ILE A 106 -12.53 9.79 -2.05
CA ILE A 106 -11.75 10.89 -1.45
C ILE A 106 -10.40 10.37 -0.95
N GLY A 107 -10.39 9.23 -0.26
CA GLY A 107 -9.16 8.60 0.22
C GLY A 107 -8.25 8.20 -0.94
N GLU A 108 -8.81 7.61 -1.99
CA GLU A 108 -8.06 7.20 -3.18
C GLU A 108 -7.46 8.39 -3.94
N VAL A 109 -8.15 9.53 -4.05
CA VAL A 109 -7.57 10.76 -4.61
C VAL A 109 -6.35 11.20 -3.83
N GLY A 110 -6.43 11.21 -2.50
CA GLY A 110 -5.30 11.51 -1.63
C GLY A 110 -4.14 10.54 -1.85
N THR A 111 -4.41 9.24 -1.71
CA THR A 111 -3.42 8.17 -1.89
C THR A 111 -2.74 8.23 -3.26
N TYR A 112 -3.50 8.44 -4.35
CA TYR A 112 -2.96 8.58 -5.71
C TYR A 112 -1.90 9.68 -5.79
N TRP A 113 -2.19 10.87 -5.24
CA TRP A 113 -1.24 11.98 -5.29
C TRP A 113 -0.02 11.77 -4.40
N GLY A 114 -0.21 11.24 -3.19
CA GLY A 114 0.91 10.89 -2.32
C GLY A 114 1.83 9.87 -2.99
N HIS A 115 1.25 8.85 -3.61
CA HIS A 115 1.98 7.81 -4.32
C HIS A 115 2.69 8.32 -5.58
N ARG A 116 2.00 9.12 -6.40
CA ARG A 116 2.60 9.76 -7.57
C ARG A 116 3.76 10.66 -7.18
N LEU A 117 3.60 11.51 -6.16
CA LEU A 117 4.69 12.35 -5.66
C LEU A 117 5.87 11.51 -5.14
N SER A 118 5.59 10.36 -4.52
CA SER A 118 6.63 9.41 -4.11
C SER A 118 7.46 8.87 -5.27
N HIS A 119 6.91 8.80 -6.48
CA HIS A 119 7.67 8.43 -7.70
C HIS A 119 8.35 9.61 -8.38
N GLU A 120 7.69 10.76 -8.43
CA GLU A 120 8.14 11.90 -9.24
C GLU A 120 9.15 12.78 -8.51
N LEU A 121 9.13 12.82 -7.16
CA LEU A 121 10.07 13.59 -6.36
C LEU A 121 11.25 12.70 -5.93
N PRO A 122 12.50 12.99 -6.35
CA PRO A 122 13.67 12.15 -6.03
C PRO A 122 13.89 11.95 -4.52
N TRP A 123 13.55 12.96 -3.72
CA TRP A 123 13.66 12.88 -2.26
C TRP A 123 12.63 11.95 -1.63
N LEU A 124 11.43 11.81 -2.20
CA LEU A 124 10.47 10.82 -1.72
C LEU A 124 10.78 9.44 -2.29
N TRP A 125 11.18 9.37 -3.55
CA TRP A 125 11.52 8.13 -4.24
C TRP A 125 12.56 7.31 -3.50
N ARG A 126 13.61 7.90 -2.93
CA ARG A 126 14.60 7.13 -2.14
C ARG A 126 13.95 6.26 -1.06
N PHE A 127 12.87 6.72 -0.44
CA PHE A 127 12.18 6.00 0.62
C PHE A 127 11.16 5.02 0.04
N HIS A 128 10.44 5.44 -1.00
CA HIS A 128 9.49 4.61 -1.71
C HIS A 128 10.17 3.47 -2.49
N ALA A 129 11.43 3.61 -2.89
CA ALA A 129 12.22 2.57 -3.54
C ALA A 129 12.42 1.33 -2.65
N VAL A 130 12.28 1.44 -1.33
CA VAL A 130 12.23 0.27 -0.43
C VAL A 130 11.03 -0.61 -0.74
N HIS A 131 9.87 0.02 -1.03
CA HIS A 131 8.67 -0.68 -1.47
C HIS A 131 8.86 -1.37 -2.81
N HIS A 132 9.42 -0.63 -3.79
CA HIS A 132 9.72 -1.16 -5.13
C HIS A 132 10.93 -2.10 -5.18
N GLY A 133 11.67 -2.27 -4.09
CA GLY A 133 12.87 -3.11 -4.04
C GLY A 133 12.61 -4.61 -4.20
N THR A 134 11.34 -5.03 -4.29
CA THR A 134 10.98 -6.43 -4.49
C THR A 134 11.10 -6.85 -5.96
N GLU A 135 11.94 -7.85 -6.23
CA GLU A 135 12.02 -8.48 -7.56
C GLU A 135 10.95 -9.57 -7.76
N HIS A 136 10.30 -9.97 -6.67
CA HIS A 136 9.32 -11.03 -6.62
C HIS A 136 8.04 -10.53 -5.96
N MET A 137 7.02 -10.25 -6.78
CA MET A 137 5.70 -9.86 -6.28
C MET A 137 5.05 -11.04 -5.55
N TYR A 138 4.45 -10.74 -4.41
CA TYR A 138 3.59 -11.61 -3.61
C TYR A 138 2.90 -10.77 -2.51
N PHE A 139 1.88 -11.30 -1.84
CA PHE A 139 0.98 -10.49 -1.01
C PHE A 139 1.71 -9.66 0.05
N LEU A 140 2.73 -10.20 0.73
CA LEU A 140 3.44 -9.49 1.81
C LEU A 140 4.36 -8.37 1.29
N ALA A 141 4.65 -8.31 -0.01
CA ALA A 141 5.35 -7.17 -0.62
C ALA A 141 4.63 -5.84 -0.32
N ASN A 142 3.31 -5.87 -0.15
CA ASN A 142 2.48 -4.74 0.30
C ASN A 142 3.02 -4.06 1.58
N THR A 143 3.68 -4.80 2.47
CA THR A 143 4.12 -4.27 3.76
C THR A 143 5.54 -3.72 3.78
N ARG A 144 6.32 -3.93 2.71
CA ARG A 144 7.65 -3.33 2.55
C ARG A 144 7.48 -1.83 2.35
N SER A 145 7.67 -1.05 3.40
CA SER A 145 7.61 0.41 3.31
C SER A 145 8.50 1.03 4.38
N HIS A 146 9.25 2.05 3.98
CA HIS A 146 10.07 2.83 4.89
C HIS A 146 9.16 3.75 5.74
N PRO A 147 9.44 4.00 7.04
CA PRO A 147 8.60 4.86 7.88
C PRO A 147 8.26 6.23 7.28
N VAL A 148 9.20 6.89 6.61
CA VAL A 148 8.97 8.17 5.90
C VAL A 148 7.95 8.01 4.78
N ASP A 149 8.09 6.96 3.97
CA ASP A 149 7.16 6.66 2.87
C ASP A 149 5.76 6.35 3.42
N MET A 150 5.66 5.60 4.52
CA MET A 150 4.40 5.34 5.20
C MET A 150 3.71 6.61 5.69
N VAL A 151 4.47 7.55 6.28
CA VAL A 151 3.91 8.83 6.74
C VAL A 151 3.34 9.60 5.57
N VAL A 152 4.11 9.74 4.49
CA VAL A 152 3.71 10.48 3.30
C VAL A 152 2.46 9.85 2.69
N THR A 153 2.54 8.59 2.25
CA THR A 153 1.44 7.91 1.55
C THR A 153 0.15 7.86 2.39
N ARG A 154 0.24 7.56 3.69
CA ARG A 154 -0.93 7.50 4.57
C ARG A 154 -1.51 8.87 4.89
N LEU A 155 -0.69 9.89 5.16
CA LEU A 155 -1.22 11.23 5.41
C LEU A 155 -1.91 11.79 4.19
N PHE A 156 -1.40 11.56 2.98
CA PHE A 156 -2.07 11.98 1.76
C PHE A 156 -3.49 11.38 1.63
N GLY A 157 -3.65 10.08 1.87
CA GLY A 157 -4.98 9.43 1.84
C GLY A 157 -5.90 9.80 3.01
N LEU A 158 -5.35 9.93 4.23
CA LEU A 158 -6.14 10.16 5.44
C LEU A 158 -6.48 11.63 5.68
N THR A 159 -5.65 12.57 5.23
CA THR A 159 -5.86 14.02 5.43
C THR A 159 -7.24 14.50 5.02
N PRO A 160 -7.71 14.26 3.78
CA PRO A 160 -9.02 14.75 3.38
C PRO A 160 -10.14 14.06 4.17
N LEU A 161 -9.98 12.79 4.56
CA LEU A 161 -10.97 12.06 5.36
C LEU A 161 -11.10 12.62 6.78
N TYR A 162 -9.98 12.95 7.43
CA TYR A 162 -9.95 13.51 8.77
C TYR A 162 -10.44 14.97 8.80
N LEU A 163 -10.06 15.78 7.81
CA LEU A 163 -10.54 17.15 7.68
C LEU A 163 -12.07 17.19 7.51
N LEU A 164 -12.63 16.29 6.70
CA LEU A 164 -14.08 16.22 6.43
C LEU A 164 -14.88 15.50 7.54
N GLY A 165 -14.24 14.98 8.58
CA GLY A 165 -14.91 14.21 9.62
C GLY A 165 -15.43 12.83 9.17
N LEU A 166 -14.96 12.32 8.02
CA LEU A 166 -15.25 10.97 7.54
C LEU A 166 -14.37 9.90 8.22
N ALA A 167 -13.35 10.34 8.97
CA ALA A 167 -12.52 9.52 9.85
C ALA A 167 -12.21 10.26 11.17
N GLY A 168 -11.65 9.55 12.16
CA GLY A 168 -11.35 10.12 13.47
C GLY A 168 -12.59 10.38 14.34
N PRO A 169 -12.52 11.31 15.32
CA PRO A 169 -13.61 11.58 16.25
C PRO A 169 -14.92 12.02 15.59
N GLY A 170 -14.85 12.73 14.44
CA GLY A 170 -16.04 13.17 13.70
C GLY A 170 -16.86 12.02 13.11
N ALA A 171 -16.26 10.85 12.93
CA ALA A 171 -16.92 9.64 12.45
C ALA A 171 -17.30 8.66 13.59
N ALA A 172 -17.22 9.10 14.85
CA ALA A 172 -17.56 8.27 16.01
C ALA A 172 -18.98 7.69 15.88
N GLY A 173 -19.13 6.39 16.15
CA GLY A 173 -20.39 5.67 15.99
C GLY A 173 -20.67 5.19 14.55
N SER A 174 -19.85 5.57 13.56
CA SER A 174 -19.94 5.00 12.21
C SER A 174 -19.02 3.79 12.03
N ALA A 175 -19.52 2.76 11.35
CA ALA A 175 -18.69 1.64 10.90
C ALA A 175 -17.81 2.00 9.68
N ALA A 176 -18.05 3.14 9.02
CA ALA A 176 -17.40 3.49 7.75
C ALA A 176 -15.87 3.52 7.80
N PRO A 177 -15.21 4.17 8.80
CA PRO A 177 -13.75 4.24 8.83
C PRO A 177 -13.09 2.86 8.96
N VAL A 178 -13.66 1.99 9.79
CA VAL A 178 -13.15 0.62 10.01
C VAL A 178 -13.32 -0.24 8.76
N LEU A 179 -14.48 -0.14 8.09
CA LEU A 179 -14.74 -0.87 6.84
C LEU A 179 -13.84 -0.39 5.71
N LEU A 180 -13.63 0.92 5.56
CA LEU A 180 -12.70 1.48 4.57
C LEU A 180 -11.27 1.01 4.82
N LEU A 181 -10.81 1.05 6.07
CA LEU A 181 -9.49 0.54 6.43
C LEU A 181 -9.37 -0.95 6.12
N LEU A 182 -10.39 -1.76 6.44
CA LEU A 182 -10.39 -3.20 6.17
C LEU A 182 -10.34 -3.49 4.67
N VAL A 183 -11.20 -2.83 3.88
CA VAL A 183 -11.24 -2.96 2.42
C VAL A 183 -9.89 -2.56 1.83
N GLY A 184 -9.38 -1.36 2.15
CA GLY A 184 -8.08 -0.90 1.65
C GLY A 184 -6.92 -1.80 2.05
N THR A 185 -6.92 -2.33 3.28
CA THR A 185 -5.89 -3.25 3.77
C THR A 185 -5.89 -4.55 2.95
N ILE A 186 -7.05 -5.21 2.83
CA ILE A 186 -7.16 -6.47 2.08
C ILE A 186 -6.86 -6.22 0.61
N TRP A 187 -7.34 -5.11 0.05
CA TRP A 187 -7.10 -4.74 -1.34
C TRP A 187 -5.62 -4.49 -1.64
N GLY A 188 -4.91 -3.83 -0.72
CA GLY A 188 -3.45 -3.66 -0.80
C GLY A 188 -2.72 -4.99 -0.87
N PHE A 189 -3.03 -5.95 0.02
CA PHE A 189 -2.46 -7.30 -0.08
C PHE A 189 -2.82 -7.99 -1.39
N PHE A 190 -4.05 -7.82 -1.86
CA PHE A 190 -4.54 -8.42 -3.10
C PHE A 190 -3.81 -7.92 -4.34
N ILE A 191 -3.68 -6.61 -4.55
CA ILE A 191 -3.01 -6.07 -5.75
C ILE A 191 -1.51 -6.40 -5.80
N HIS A 192 -0.87 -6.65 -4.65
CA HIS A 192 0.53 -7.09 -4.60
C HIS A 192 0.69 -8.60 -4.76
N ALA A 193 -0.38 -9.38 -4.56
CA ALA A 193 -0.32 -10.83 -4.61
C ALA A 193 0.18 -11.32 -5.97
N ASN A 194 0.88 -12.45 -5.94
CA ASN A 194 1.29 -13.14 -7.15
C ASN A 194 0.10 -13.89 -7.75
N LEU A 195 -0.82 -13.17 -8.38
CA LEU A 195 -2.01 -13.74 -9.00
C LEU A 195 -2.09 -13.30 -10.45
N ARG A 196 -2.21 -14.26 -11.37
CA ARG A 196 -2.35 -13.99 -12.81
C ARG A 196 -3.72 -13.43 -13.23
N TRP A 197 -4.45 -12.86 -12.28
CA TRP A 197 -5.85 -12.47 -12.46
C TRP A 197 -5.96 -11.13 -13.18
N ARG A 198 -6.79 -11.12 -14.23
CA ARG A 198 -7.22 -9.94 -14.98
C ARG A 198 -8.74 -9.96 -15.02
N PHE A 199 -9.37 -8.81 -14.81
CA PHE A 199 -10.83 -8.71 -14.68
C PHE A 199 -11.53 -8.13 -15.91
N GLY A 200 -10.81 -7.98 -17.03
CA GLY A 200 -11.36 -7.47 -18.27
C GLY A 200 -11.95 -6.06 -18.10
N PRO A 201 -13.23 -5.82 -18.44
CA PRO A 201 -13.83 -4.49 -18.30
C PRO A 201 -13.82 -3.93 -16.87
N LEU A 202 -13.79 -4.76 -15.84
CA LEU A 202 -13.75 -4.27 -14.44
C LEU A 202 -12.41 -3.59 -14.10
N GLU A 203 -11.35 -3.83 -14.87
CA GLU A 203 -10.05 -3.16 -14.70
C GLU A 203 -10.11 -1.65 -14.98
N TRP A 204 -11.24 -1.17 -15.49
CA TRP A 204 -11.54 0.26 -15.59
C TRP A 204 -11.90 0.89 -14.25
N LEU A 205 -12.48 0.11 -13.34
CA LEU A 205 -13.00 0.58 -12.06
C LEU A 205 -12.10 0.18 -10.91
N VAL A 206 -11.54 -1.03 -10.94
CA VAL A 206 -10.78 -1.59 -9.82
C VAL A 206 -9.39 -2.05 -10.23
N ALA A 207 -8.39 -1.74 -9.41
CA ALA A 207 -7.01 -2.14 -9.63
C ALA A 207 -6.84 -3.65 -9.47
N THR A 208 -6.06 -4.27 -10.36
CA THR A 208 -5.80 -5.72 -10.34
C THR A 208 -4.33 -6.01 -10.02
N PRO A 209 -3.99 -7.27 -9.70
CA PRO A 209 -2.59 -7.67 -9.59
C PRO A 209 -1.79 -7.34 -10.86
N ALA A 210 -2.37 -7.55 -12.05
CA ALA A 210 -1.70 -7.19 -13.31
C ALA A 210 -1.41 -5.68 -13.42
N PHE A 211 -2.36 -4.83 -13.00
CA PHE A 211 -2.19 -3.37 -12.96
C PHE A 211 -1.04 -2.96 -12.04
N HIS A 212 -0.99 -3.52 -10.84
CA HIS A 212 0.00 -3.14 -9.83
C HIS A 212 1.37 -3.80 -10.05
N HIS A 213 1.45 -4.95 -10.71
CA HIS A 213 2.74 -5.51 -11.13
C HIS A 213 3.39 -4.61 -12.20
N TRP A 214 2.60 -4.04 -13.12
CA TRP A 214 3.12 -3.04 -14.07
C TRP A 214 3.61 -1.77 -13.39
N HIS A 215 2.95 -1.35 -12.30
CA HIS A 215 3.44 -0.26 -11.45
C HIS A 215 4.82 -0.57 -10.86
N HIS A 216 5.04 -1.83 -10.43
CA HIS A 216 6.32 -2.33 -9.92
C HIS A 216 7.36 -2.68 -11.00
N SER A 217 7.11 -2.36 -12.27
CA SER A 217 8.00 -2.77 -13.36
C SER A 217 9.37 -2.10 -13.26
N LYS A 218 10.42 -2.90 -13.45
CA LYS A 218 11.81 -2.44 -13.53
C LYS A 218 12.14 -1.79 -14.88
N PHE A 219 11.39 -2.14 -15.93
CA PHE A 219 11.64 -1.71 -17.30
C PHE A 219 10.56 -0.76 -17.78
N GLN A 220 10.86 0.05 -18.81
CA GLN A 220 9.85 0.94 -19.40
C GLN A 220 8.60 0.15 -19.87
N PRO A 221 7.39 0.70 -19.68
CA PRO A 221 7.12 2.00 -19.05
C PRO A 221 7.12 1.95 -17.51
N ILE A 222 7.86 2.86 -16.89
CA ILE A 222 7.83 3.10 -15.43
C ILE A 222 6.94 4.30 -15.09
N ASN A 223 6.74 4.57 -13.80
CA ASN A 223 5.98 5.73 -13.32
C ASN A 223 4.57 5.75 -13.93
N ARG A 224 3.89 4.62 -13.78
CA ARG A 224 2.51 4.37 -14.21
C ARG A 224 1.74 3.75 -13.06
N ASN A 225 0.41 3.79 -13.15
CA ASN A 225 -0.49 3.02 -12.30
C ASN A 225 -0.36 3.31 -10.80
N TYR A 226 -0.52 4.56 -10.37
CA TYR A 226 -0.36 4.95 -8.96
C TYR A 226 -1.60 4.67 -8.10
N ALA A 227 -2.77 4.46 -8.69
CA ALA A 227 -3.98 4.14 -7.95
C ALA A 227 -3.88 2.78 -7.25
N SER A 228 -4.19 2.74 -5.96
CA SER A 228 -4.28 1.50 -5.19
C SER A 228 -5.57 0.73 -5.45
N THR A 229 -6.66 1.44 -5.71
CA THR A 229 -8.00 0.86 -5.82
C THR A 229 -8.71 1.27 -7.09
N LEU A 230 -8.63 2.54 -7.50
CA LEU A 230 -9.42 3.08 -8.62
C LEU A 230 -8.51 3.57 -9.77
N PRO A 231 -8.17 2.71 -10.75
CA PRO A 231 -7.41 3.07 -11.95
C PRO A 231 -8.00 4.22 -12.77
N LEU A 232 -9.25 4.62 -12.49
CA LEU A 232 -9.88 5.82 -13.02
C LEU A 232 -8.99 7.07 -12.84
N LEU A 233 -8.29 7.21 -11.71
CA LEU A 233 -7.40 8.36 -11.50
C LEU A 233 -6.20 8.31 -12.44
N ASP A 234 -5.61 7.14 -12.65
CA ASP A 234 -4.54 6.97 -13.63
C ASP A 234 -4.99 7.27 -15.05
N ARG A 235 -6.25 6.99 -15.38
CA ARG A 235 -6.82 7.36 -16.69
C ARG A 235 -7.03 8.87 -16.80
N LEU A 236 -7.60 9.47 -15.76
CA LEU A 236 -7.86 10.91 -15.71
C LEU A 236 -6.56 11.73 -15.84
N PHE A 237 -5.48 11.26 -15.21
CA PHE A 237 -4.21 11.97 -15.17
C PHE A 237 -3.13 11.41 -16.11
N GLY A 238 -3.51 10.52 -17.04
CA GLY A 238 -2.64 10.06 -18.13
C GLY A 238 -1.51 9.11 -17.72
N THR A 239 -1.66 8.38 -16.60
CA THR A 239 -0.65 7.48 -16.02
C THR A 239 -1.04 6.01 -16.09
N HIS A 240 -2.19 5.67 -16.68
CA HIS A 240 -2.67 4.29 -16.83
C HIS A 240 -1.89 3.51 -17.91
N TYR A 241 -1.41 2.32 -17.58
CA TYR A 241 -0.77 1.38 -18.50
C TYR A 241 -1.08 -0.08 -18.12
N LEU A 242 -1.79 -0.81 -18.98
CA LEU A 242 -2.17 -2.20 -18.69
C LEU A 242 -2.27 -3.04 -19.97
N PRO A 243 -1.14 -3.38 -20.61
CA PRO A 243 -1.13 -4.27 -21.78
C PRO A 243 -1.51 -5.70 -21.39
N SER A 244 -1.76 -6.55 -22.38
CA SER A 244 -2.16 -7.95 -22.18
C SER A 244 -1.07 -8.85 -21.61
N HIS A 245 0.21 -8.49 -21.80
CA HIS A 245 1.35 -9.22 -21.26
C HIS A 245 1.78 -8.65 -19.89
N TRP A 246 2.54 -9.45 -19.14
CA TRP A 246 3.08 -9.09 -17.84
C TRP A 246 4.41 -8.35 -17.94
N PRO A 247 4.77 -7.51 -16.95
CA PRO A 247 6.10 -6.90 -16.89
C PRO A 247 7.18 -7.98 -16.88
N ALA A 248 8.28 -7.75 -17.61
CA ALA A 248 9.37 -8.72 -17.73
C ALA A 248 10.04 -9.02 -16.37
N ALA A 249 10.23 -7.97 -15.56
CA ALA A 249 10.71 -8.05 -14.19
C ALA A 249 10.11 -6.92 -13.35
N CYS A 250 10.00 -7.16 -12.04
CA CYS A 250 9.73 -6.14 -11.03
C CYS A 250 11.03 -5.76 -10.32
N GLY A 251 11.02 -4.65 -9.60
CA GLY A 251 12.16 -4.19 -8.83
C GLY A 251 12.62 -2.79 -9.22
N ILE A 252 13.79 -2.43 -8.72
CA ILE A 252 14.49 -1.18 -9.06
C ILE A 252 15.84 -1.47 -9.74
N ASP A 253 16.47 -0.42 -10.25
CA ASP A 253 17.80 -0.46 -10.87
C ASP A 253 18.93 -0.64 -9.85
N THR A 254 18.72 -0.14 -8.63
CA THR A 254 19.71 -0.11 -7.56
C THR A 254 19.55 -1.32 -6.64
N PRO A 255 20.61 -2.12 -6.40
CA PRO A 255 20.51 -3.25 -5.49
C PRO A 255 20.04 -2.84 -4.09
N MET A 256 18.97 -3.47 -3.62
CA MET A 256 18.43 -3.27 -2.28
C MET A 256 19.03 -4.32 -1.32
N PRO A 257 19.54 -3.94 -0.13
CA PRO A 257 20.03 -4.90 0.84
C PRO A 257 18.96 -5.92 1.24
N VAL A 258 19.35 -7.16 1.51
CA VAL A 258 18.38 -8.19 1.90
C VAL A 258 17.83 -7.94 3.31
N SER A 259 18.65 -7.47 4.25
CA SER A 259 18.25 -7.31 5.66
C SER A 259 17.37 -6.09 5.88
N LEU A 260 16.38 -6.21 6.77
CA LEU A 260 15.51 -5.11 7.21
C LEU A 260 16.31 -3.83 7.55
N ALA A 261 17.35 -3.95 8.40
CA ALA A 261 18.17 -2.80 8.79
C ALA A 261 18.92 -2.19 7.59
N GLY A 262 19.39 -3.01 6.66
CA GLY A 262 20.02 -2.53 5.44
C GLY A 262 19.04 -1.73 4.56
N GLN A 263 17.82 -2.23 4.39
CA GLN A 263 16.77 -1.54 3.63
C GLN A 263 16.32 -0.23 4.28
N LEU A 264 16.24 -0.18 5.62
CA LEU A 264 15.92 1.06 6.35
C LEU A 264 17.04 2.11 6.26
N MET A 265 18.31 1.69 6.20
CA MET A 265 19.45 2.60 6.12
C MET A 265 19.78 3.04 4.68
N ALA A 266 19.38 2.27 3.66
CA ALA A 266 19.72 2.55 2.27
C ALA A 266 19.29 3.95 1.80
N PRO A 267 18.05 4.42 2.07
CA PRO A 267 17.61 5.77 1.67
C PRO A 267 18.40 6.90 2.34
N LEU A 268 18.93 6.66 3.54
CA LEU A 268 19.66 7.66 4.32
C LEU A 268 21.11 7.82 3.85
N ARG A 269 21.68 6.79 3.22
CA ARG A 269 23.06 6.79 2.73
C ARG A 269 23.20 7.32 1.31
N GLN A 270 22.11 7.28 0.53
CA GLN A 270 22.10 7.82 -0.83
C GLN A 270 21.77 9.32 -0.77
N ALA A 271 22.80 10.18 -0.84
CA ALA A 271 22.64 11.63 -0.81
C ALA A 271 21.78 12.15 -1.98
N SER A 272 21.80 11.45 -3.13
CA SER A 272 21.11 11.82 -4.36
C SER A 272 20.68 10.55 -5.13
N ALA A 273 19.60 9.91 -4.71
CA ALA A 273 18.87 9.04 -5.65
C ALA A 273 18.26 9.97 -6.70
N GLY A 274 18.62 9.80 -7.98
CA GLY A 274 17.90 10.47 -9.07
C GLY A 274 16.44 10.00 -9.11
N THR A 275 15.59 10.70 -9.88
CA THR A 275 14.28 10.17 -10.29
C THR A 275 14.46 8.76 -10.85
N PRO A 276 13.55 7.81 -10.60
CA PRO A 276 13.69 6.44 -11.10
C PRO A 276 14.08 6.43 -12.58
N ALA A 277 15.23 5.84 -12.88
CA ALA A 277 15.74 5.72 -14.23
C ALA A 277 15.37 4.33 -14.75
N ALA A 278 14.37 4.26 -15.62
CA ALA A 278 14.00 2.97 -16.18
C ALA A 278 15.11 2.41 -17.06
N GLN A 279 15.27 1.10 -16.99
CA GLN A 279 16.04 0.38 -17.99
C GLN A 279 15.18 0.18 -19.24
N LYS A 280 15.79 0.31 -20.42
CA LYS A 280 15.19 -0.28 -21.62
C LYS A 280 15.24 -1.79 -21.45
N LEU A 281 14.19 -2.48 -21.91
CA LEU A 281 14.24 -3.93 -22.00
C LEU A 281 15.47 -4.30 -22.86
N PRO A 282 16.36 -5.20 -22.41
CA PRO A 282 17.48 -5.60 -23.26
C PRO A 282 16.94 -6.17 -24.56
N ASP A 283 17.53 -5.77 -25.69
CA ASP A 283 17.17 -6.31 -27.00
C ASP A 283 17.24 -7.84 -26.92
N ARG A 284 16.19 -8.52 -27.39
CA ARG A 284 16.18 -9.98 -27.52
C ARG A 284 17.11 -10.40 -28.67
N ALA A 285 18.40 -10.10 -28.58
CA ALA A 285 19.42 -10.70 -29.40
C ALA A 285 19.90 -11.97 -28.69
N GLY A 286 19.35 -13.14 -29.07
CA GLY A 286 19.95 -14.43 -28.74
C GLY A 286 19.13 -15.45 -27.96
N GLN A 287 17.80 -15.36 -27.91
CA GLN A 287 17.00 -16.57 -27.69
C GLN A 287 16.63 -17.14 -29.05
N SER A 288 17.58 -17.89 -29.61
CA SER A 288 17.30 -18.85 -30.68
C SER A 288 16.19 -19.78 -30.19
N ALA A 289 15.16 -19.93 -31.00
CA ALA A 289 14.40 -21.16 -31.05
C ALA A 289 15.41 -22.30 -31.27
N ASP A 290 15.44 -23.25 -30.34
CA ASP A 290 15.53 -24.70 -30.55
C ASP A 290 15.52 -25.42 -29.18
#